data_AF-A0A2X3K049-F1
#
_entry.id   AF-A0A2X3K049-F1
#
_cell.length_a   1.000
_cell.length_b   1.000
_cell.length_c   1.000
_cell.angle_alpha   90.00
_cell.angle_beta   90.00
_cell.angle_gamma   90.00
#
_symmetry.space_group_name_H-M   'P 1'
#
loop_
_entity.id
_entity.type
_entity.pdbx_description
1 polymer ?
#
loop_
_entity_poly.entity_id
_entity_poly.type
_entity_poly.pdbx_seq_one_letter_code
_entity_poly.pdbx_strand_id
1 'polypeptide(L)'
;MAWDAAAFINNGIDVATEAILAELPAMPAESGRPKIAVVAHDLRYDGKTSQQLVRAISALGDKIELHTFGKFSPFAGDNVINHGFGER
;
A
#
# COMPACT_ATOMS: atom_id res chain seq x y z
N MET A 1 -5.92 -13.36 -8.23
CA MET A 1 -6.53 -12.22 -7.52
C MET A 1 -6.21 -10.99 -8.36
N ALA A 2 -7.18 -10.45 -9.08
CA ALA A 2 -6.98 -9.36 -10.03
C ALA A 2 -6.92 -8.01 -9.27
N TRP A 3 -5.98 -7.15 -9.67
CA TRP A 3 -5.68 -5.85 -9.05
C TRP A 3 -6.20 -4.75 -9.97
N ASP A 4 -7.52 -4.57 -10.06
CA ASP A 4 -8.12 -3.75 -11.12
C ASP A 4 -8.50 -2.31 -10.71
N ALA A 5 -8.07 -1.85 -9.52
CA ALA A 5 -8.05 -0.42 -9.18
C ALA A 5 -7.23 -0.18 -7.89
N ALA A 6 -6.06 0.45 -8.01
CA ALA A 6 -5.30 0.95 -6.87
C ALA A 6 -4.72 2.34 -7.19
N ALA A 7 -4.88 3.29 -6.27
CA ALA A 7 -4.18 4.58 -6.34
C ALA A 7 -2.77 4.39 -5.75
N PHE A 8 -1.76 4.39 -6.61
CA PHE A 8 -0.37 4.23 -6.19
C PHE A 8 0.19 5.57 -5.69
N ILE A 9 0.27 5.73 -4.38
CA ILE A 9 1.01 6.84 -3.76
C ILE A 9 2.31 6.27 -3.22
N ASN A 10 3.38 6.40 -4.00
CA ASN A 10 4.73 5.99 -3.60
C ASN A 10 5.56 7.24 -3.28
N ASN A 11 6.26 7.25 -2.14
CA ASN A 11 7.04 8.38 -1.66
C ASN A 11 8.49 8.41 -2.22
N GLY A 12 8.81 7.57 -3.22
CA GLY A 12 10.14 7.42 -3.79
C GLY A 12 10.17 7.16 -5.30
N ILE A 13 9.13 7.59 -6.02
CA ILE A 13 9.10 7.61 -7.49
C ILE A 13 9.79 8.89 -7.98
N ASP A 14 10.63 8.76 -9.01
CA ASP A 14 11.27 9.91 -9.63
C ASP A 14 10.30 10.58 -10.62
N VAL A 15 10.60 11.83 -11.01
CA VAL A 15 9.75 12.65 -11.89
C VAL A 15 9.47 11.97 -13.23
N ALA A 16 10.40 11.18 -13.78
CA ALA A 16 10.15 10.45 -15.02
C ALA A 16 9.12 9.33 -14.82
N THR A 17 9.17 8.65 -13.68
CA THR A 17 8.17 7.64 -13.33
C THR A 17 6.81 8.27 -13.06
N GLU A 18 6.75 9.44 -12.42
CA GLU A 18 5.49 10.18 -12.24
C GLU A 18 4.84 10.55 -13.58
N ALA A 19 5.63 11.00 -14.56
CA ALA A 19 5.13 11.32 -15.90
C ALA A 19 4.52 10.10 -16.59
N ILE A 20 5.16 8.93 -16.48
CA ILE A 20 4.65 7.66 -17.03
C ILE A 20 3.35 7.24 -16.32
N LEU A 21 3.27 7.41 -15.00
CA LEU A 21 2.07 7.07 -14.23
C LEU A 21 0.89 8.01 -14.55
N ALA A 22 1.16 9.28 -14.85
CA ALA A 22 0.12 10.25 -15.23
C ALA A 22 -0.54 9.95 -16.59
N GLU A 23 0.15 9.21 -17.46
CA GLU A 23 -0.38 8.77 -18.76
C GLU A 23 -1.17 7.46 -18.67
N LEU A 24 -1.12 6.78 -17.51
CA LEU A 24 -1.92 5.57 -17.32
C LEU A 24 -3.41 5.92 -17.39
N PRO A 25 -4.22 5.14 -18.12
CA PRO A 25 -5.65 5.39 -18.22
C PRO A 25 -6.25 5.34 -16.81
N ALA A 26 -7.05 6.35 -16.48
CA ALA A 26 -7.81 6.36 -15.24
C ALA A 26 -8.66 5.09 -15.19
N MET A 27 -8.34 4.19 -14.25
CA MET A 27 -9.16 3.01 -14.05
C MET A 27 -10.55 3.48 -13.59
N PRO A 28 -11.64 2.85 -14.06
CA PRO A 28 -12.96 3.14 -13.54
C PRO A 28 -12.91 3.04 -12.03
N ALA A 29 -13.46 4.03 -11.32
CA ALA A 29 -13.54 3.98 -9.87
C ALA A 29 -14.37 2.74 -9.49
N GLU A 30 -13.71 1.66 -9.10
CA GLU A 30 -14.40 0.53 -8.50
C GLU A 30 -15.11 1.03 -7.24
N SER A 31 -16.41 0.75 -7.13
CA SER A 31 -17.17 1.09 -5.94
C SER A 31 -16.64 0.29 -4.75
N GLY A 32 -15.79 0.90 -3.93
CA GLY A 32 -15.15 0.23 -2.80
C GLY A 32 -14.26 1.16 -1.98
N ARG A 33 -13.74 0.66 -0.85
CA ARG A 33 -12.76 1.37 -0.03
C ARG A 33 -11.47 1.58 -0.85
N PRO A 34 -10.89 2.78 -0.87
CA PRO A 34 -9.59 3.03 -1.49
C PRO A 34 -8.54 2.04 -0.98
N LYS A 35 -7.86 1.35 -1.91
CA LYS A 35 -6.80 0.38 -1.60
C LYS A 35 -5.44 1.07 -1.61
N ILE A 36 -4.68 0.92 -0.54
CA ILE A 36 -3.32 1.46 -0.39
C ILE A 36 -2.35 0.30 -0.28
N ALA A 37 -1.30 0.30 -1.10
CA ALA A 37 -0.26 -0.72 -1.05
C ALA A 37 1.04 -0.16 -0.43
N VAL A 38 1.55 -0.81 0.61
CA VAL A 38 2.87 -0.56 1.19
C VAL A 38 3.79 -1.70 0.81
N VAL A 39 4.87 -1.40 0.07
CA VAL A 39 5.80 -2.40 -0.44
C VAL A 39 7.20 -2.14 0.12
N ALA A 40 7.74 -3.11 0.85
CA ALA A 40 9.11 -3.09 1.36
C ALA A 40 9.69 -4.51 1.44
N HIS A 41 11.01 -4.64 1.57
CA HIS A 41 11.64 -5.95 1.74
C HIS A 41 11.38 -6.55 3.14
N ASP A 42 11.56 -5.75 4.20
CA ASP A 42 11.24 -6.07 5.60
C ASP A 42 10.46 -4.90 6.19
N LEU A 43 9.31 -5.18 6.77
CA LEU A 43 8.37 -4.18 7.28
C LEU A 43 8.50 -3.94 8.78
N ARG A 44 9.42 -4.57 9.51
CA ARG A 44 9.57 -4.35 10.97
C ARG A 44 10.27 -3.06 11.36
N TYR A 45 11.11 -2.55 10.47
CA TYR A 45 12.00 -1.45 10.76
C TYR A 45 11.66 -0.24 9.89
N ASP A 46 11.93 0.94 10.42
CA ASP A 46 11.94 2.15 9.61
C ASP A 46 13.07 2.06 8.57
N GLY A 47 12.74 2.37 7.33
CA GLY A 47 13.67 2.35 6.20
C GLY A 47 13.17 3.30 5.12
N LYS A 48 12.80 2.77 3.95
CA LYS A 48 12.07 3.53 2.91
C LYS A 48 10.61 3.79 3.27
N THR A 49 10.12 3.18 4.34
CA THR A 49 8.74 3.27 4.80
C THR A 49 8.74 3.72 6.26
N SER A 50 8.00 4.79 6.55
CA SER A 50 7.77 5.25 7.94
C SER A 50 6.68 4.43 8.60
N GLN A 51 7.03 3.72 9.68
CA GLN A 51 6.09 2.93 10.47
C GLN A 51 4.96 3.78 11.04
N GLN A 52 5.26 5.00 11.48
CA GLN A 52 4.27 5.91 12.04
C GLN A 52 3.22 6.30 11.00
N LEU A 53 3.64 6.61 9.78
CA LEU A 53 2.72 6.93 8.70
C LEU A 53 1.82 5.74 8.35
N VAL A 54 2.38 4.54 8.23
CA VAL A 54 1.59 3.34 7.90
C VAL A 54 0.60 3.01 9.03
N ARG A 55 0.97 3.23 10.30
CA ARG A 55 0.04 3.11 11.44
C ARG A 55 -1.07 4.15 11.37
N ALA A 56 -0.77 5.39 11.00
CA ALA A 56 -1.77 6.44 10.84
C ALA A 56 -2.76 6.11 9.70
N ILE A 57 -2.26 5.54 8.60
CA ILE A 57 -3.09 5.06 7.48
C ILE A 57 -3.97 3.88 7.92
N SER A 58 -3.39 2.90 8.62
CA SER A 58 -4.15 1.76 9.17
C SER A 58 -5.28 2.23 10.10
N ALA A 59 -5.02 3.23 10.93
CA ALA A 59 -5.99 3.81 11.86
C ALA A 59 -7.20 4.50 11.18
N LEU A 60 -7.16 4.72 9.86
CA LEU A 60 -8.33 5.19 9.09
C LEU A 60 -9.45 4.14 9.00
N GLY A 61 -9.17 2.87 9.33
CA GLY A 61 -10.18 1.83 9.50
C GLY A 61 -10.95 1.55 8.21
N ASP A 62 -12.28 1.56 8.32
CA ASP A 62 -13.24 1.30 7.25
C ASP A 62 -13.22 2.32 6.10
N LYS A 63 -12.44 3.40 6.21
CA LYS A 63 -12.26 4.36 5.12
C LYS A 63 -11.30 3.88 4.04
N ILE A 64 -10.44 2.89 4.32
CA ILE A 64 -9.42 2.39 3.38
C ILE A 64 -9.27 0.86 3.52
N GLU A 65 -8.55 0.26 2.58
CA GLU A 65 -8.02 -1.11 2.68
C GLU A 65 -6.49 -1.04 2.51
N LEU A 66 -5.74 -1.47 3.52
CA LEU A 66 -4.28 -1.40 3.54
C LEU A 66 -3.69 -2.76 3.19
N HIS A 67 -2.99 -2.84 2.07
CA HIS A 67 -2.25 -4.01 1.62
C HIS A 67 -0.77 -3.82 1.94
N THR A 68 -0.15 -4.77 2.63
CA THR A 68 1.30 -4.71 2.88
C THR A 68 2.01 -5.86 2.18
N PHE A 69 3.10 -5.56 1.48
CA PHE A 69 3.94 -6.52 0.80
C PHE A 69 5.36 -6.39 1.33
N GLY A 70 5.86 -7.47 1.93
CA GLY A 70 7.16 -7.50 2.57
C GLY A 70 7.19 -8.49 3.70
N LYS A 71 8.39 -8.92 4.11
CA LYS A 71 8.53 -9.87 5.22
C LYS A 71 8.14 -9.20 6.54
N PHE A 72 7.59 -10.01 7.46
CA PHE A 72 7.37 -9.64 8.86
C PHE A 72 6.56 -8.35 9.09
N SER A 73 5.46 -8.16 8.35
CA SER A 73 4.59 -7.00 8.55
C SER A 73 4.12 -6.88 10.02
N PRO A 74 4.42 -5.77 10.71
CA PRO A 74 3.97 -5.53 12.09
C PRO A 74 2.59 -4.86 12.14
N PHE A 75 1.93 -4.67 10.99
CA PHE A 75 0.67 -3.96 10.88
C PHE A 75 -0.51 -4.94 10.96
N ALA A 76 -1.49 -4.57 11.78
CA ALA A 76 -2.71 -5.33 12.01
C ALA A 76 -3.91 -4.39 12.16
N GLY A 77 -5.09 -4.89 11.82
CA GLY A 77 -6.36 -4.17 11.85
C GLY A 77 -7.35 -4.82 10.90
N ASP A 78 -8.65 -4.58 11.10
CA ASP A 78 -9.72 -5.16 10.28
C ASP A 78 -9.66 -4.73 8.80
N ASN A 79 -8.93 -3.65 8.52
CA ASN A 79 -8.68 -3.10 7.20
C ASN A 79 -7.28 -3.44 6.65
N VAL A 80 -6.49 -4.30 7.32
CA VAL A 80 -5.11 -4.63 6.91
C VAL A 80 -5.02 -6.02 6.33
N ILE A 81 -4.49 -6.15 5.11
CA ILE A 81 -4.23 -7.40 4.43
C ILE A 81 -2.72 -7.55 4.20
N ASN A 82 -2.13 -8.54 4.85
CA ASN A 82 -0.69 -8.83 4.75
C ASN A 82 -0.43 -9.85 3.62
N HIS A 83 0.23 -9.43 2.54
CA HIS A 83 0.58 -10.23 1.35
C HIS A 83 2.04 -10.73 1.35
N GLY A 84 2.81 -10.38 2.37
CA GLY A 84 4.22 -10.75 2.50
C GLY A 84 4.47 -12.26 2.46
N PHE A 85 5.62 -12.66 1.92
CA PHE A 85 6.10 -14.04 1.96
C PHE A 85 7.13 -14.22 3.08
N GLY A 86 6.76 -14.96 4.12
CA GLY A 86 7.65 -15.42 5.18
C GLY A 86 6.86 -16.31 6.12
N GLU A 87 7.35 -17.53 6.30
CA GLU A 87 6.75 -18.62 7.07
C GLU A 87 6.35 -18.18 8.49
N ARG A 88 5.51 -19.01 9.12
CA ARG A 88 5.41 -19.05 10.58
C ARG A 88 6.75 -18.79 11.27
#